data_AF-A0A2W0CN76-F1
#
_entry.id   AF-A0A2W0CN76-F1
#
_cell.length_a   1.000
_cell.length_b   1.000
_cell.length_c   1.000
_cell.angle_alpha   90.00
_cell.angle_beta   90.00
_cell.angle_gamma   90.00
#
_symmetry.space_group_name_H-M   'P 1'
#
loop_
_entity.id
_entity.type
_entity.pdbx_description
1 polymer ?
#
loop_
_entity_poly.entity_id
_entity_poly.type
_entity_poly.pdbx_seq_one_letter_code
_entity_poly.pdbx_strand_id
1 'polypeptide(L)'
;MHRKIKINLFYLAAGIYLGIAVAAFVPWIEIGLKITAYSSIIALLITIYDSSKVSLRITSQEGNLRKQRVHYVFMLAMKVLMIVSPFVLLFWINYEDDEEVIAKISNYVTFAAIGIVFFTRGMELKGVSSTQK
;
A
#
# COMPACT_ATOMS: atom_id res chain seq x y z
N MET A 1 -20.22 4.85 12.44
CA MET A 1 -19.79 6.17 11.89
C MET A 1 -18.29 6.21 11.60
N HIS A 2 -17.41 5.86 12.56
CA HIS A 2 -15.94 5.82 12.38
C HIS A 2 -15.44 5.04 11.16
N ARG A 3 -16.03 3.88 10.83
CA ARG A 3 -15.60 3.07 9.68
C ARG A 3 -15.85 3.76 8.32
N LYS A 4 -16.94 4.53 8.18
CA LYS A 4 -17.23 5.33 6.96
C LYS A 4 -16.27 6.52 6.84
N ILE A 5 -15.98 7.20 7.95
CA ILE A 5 -15.04 8.33 7.99
C ILE A 5 -13.63 7.88 7.57
N LYS A 6 -13.15 6.74 8.08
CA LYS A 6 -11.84 6.17 7.70
C LYS A 6 -11.75 5.83 6.22
N ILE A 7 -12.83 5.34 5.62
CA ILE A 7 -12.88 4.98 4.19
C ILE A 7 -12.87 6.25 3.31
N ASN A 8 -13.63 7.29 3.69
CA ASN A 8 -13.69 8.53 2.92
C ASN A 8 -12.37 9.32 2.97
N LEU A 9 -11.69 9.37 4.13
CA LEU A 9 -10.35 9.95 4.25
C LEU A 9 -9.33 9.25 3.37
N PHE A 10 -9.48 7.95 3.21
CA PHE A 10 -8.58 7.13 2.43
C PHE A 10 -8.76 7.34 0.92
N TYR A 11 -10.01 7.43 0.45
CA TYR A 11 -10.29 7.81 -0.94
C TYR A 11 -9.88 9.26 -1.23
N LEU A 12 -10.00 10.15 -0.25
CA LEU A 12 -9.49 11.52 -0.36
C LEU A 12 -7.97 11.54 -0.51
N ALA A 13 -7.24 10.76 0.30
CA ALA A 13 -5.79 10.63 0.20
C ALA A 13 -5.34 10.03 -1.16
N ALA A 14 -6.06 9.03 -1.66
CA ALA A 14 -5.83 8.49 -3.01
C ALA A 14 -6.09 9.54 -4.11
N GLY A 15 -7.14 10.36 -3.96
CA GLY A 15 -7.43 11.47 -4.86
C GLY A 15 -6.36 12.57 -4.85
N ILE A 16 -5.84 12.91 -3.67
CA ILE A 16 -4.72 13.85 -3.52
C ILE A 16 -3.47 13.28 -4.21
N TYR A 17 -3.16 11.99 -4.02
CA TYR A 17 -2.04 11.33 -4.69
C TYR A 17 -2.16 11.38 -6.21
N LEU A 18 -3.35 11.07 -6.75
CA LEU A 18 -3.63 11.20 -8.18
C LEU A 18 -3.45 12.64 -8.69
N GLY A 19 -3.91 13.64 -7.92
CA GLY A 19 -3.73 15.04 -8.26
C GLY A 19 -2.26 15.44 -8.32
N ILE A 20 -1.45 15.03 -7.33
CA ILE A 20 0.00 15.26 -7.29
C ILE A 20 0.70 14.55 -8.47
N ALA A 21 0.31 13.30 -8.77
CA ALA A 21 0.88 12.55 -9.89
C ALA A 21 0.59 13.20 -11.24
N VAL A 22 -0.63 13.73 -11.46
CA VAL A 22 -0.97 14.46 -12.69
C VAL A 22 -0.23 15.80 -12.75
N ALA A 23 -0.14 16.52 -11.64
CA ALA A 23 0.60 17.77 -11.55
C ALA A 23 2.10 17.59 -11.82
N ALA A 24 2.67 16.43 -11.47
CA ALA A 24 4.08 16.10 -11.73
C ALA A 24 4.43 16.02 -13.23
N PHE A 25 3.45 15.83 -14.12
CA PHE A 25 3.67 15.88 -15.58
C PHE A 25 3.67 17.31 -16.14
N VAL A 26 3.34 18.32 -15.33
CA VAL A 26 3.34 19.72 -15.74
C VAL A 26 4.71 20.33 -15.43
N PRO A 27 5.54 20.66 -16.44
CA PRO A 27 6.93 21.08 -16.22
C PRO A 27 7.10 22.42 -15.49
N TRP A 28 6.00 23.16 -15.26
CA TRP A 28 5.97 24.44 -14.56
C TRP A 28 5.68 24.29 -13.06
N ILE A 29 5.35 23.07 -12.61
CA ILE A 29 5.05 22.76 -11.21
C ILE A 29 6.22 21.96 -10.65
N GLU A 30 7.12 22.64 -9.92
CA GLU A 30 8.20 21.97 -9.21
C GLU A 30 7.67 21.30 -7.94
N ILE A 31 7.46 19.98 -8.01
CA ILE A 31 7.11 19.17 -6.85
C ILE A 31 8.41 18.67 -6.21
N GLY A 32 8.71 19.17 -5.02
CA GLY A 32 9.91 18.77 -4.28
C GLY A 32 9.99 17.25 -4.04
N LEU A 33 11.18 16.68 -4.15
CA LEU A 33 11.42 15.23 -4.05
C LEU A 33 10.90 14.62 -2.74
N LYS A 34 11.01 15.34 -1.62
CA LYS A 34 10.46 14.93 -0.32
C LYS A 34 8.93 14.77 -0.39
N ILE A 35 8.21 15.67 -1.06
CA ILE A 35 6.74 15.59 -1.22
C ILE A 35 6.36 14.37 -2.05
N THR A 36 7.10 14.10 -3.13
CA THR A 36 6.90 12.91 -3.97
C THR A 36 7.13 11.63 -3.16
N ALA A 37 8.21 11.56 -2.38
CA ALA A 37 8.51 10.41 -1.54
C ALA A 37 7.44 10.17 -0.46
N TYR A 38 6.96 11.23 0.20
CA TYR A 38 5.83 11.14 1.15
C TYR A 38 4.55 10.67 0.49
N SER A 39 4.25 11.18 -0.70
CA SER A 39 3.08 10.79 -1.49
C SER A 39 3.13 9.30 -1.85
N SER A 40 4.29 8.81 -2.31
CA SER A 40 4.51 7.39 -2.62
C SER A 40 4.34 6.52 -1.37
N ILE A 41 4.83 6.96 -0.21
CA ILE A 41 4.65 6.24 1.07
C ILE A 41 3.18 6.13 1.45
N ILE A 42 2.40 7.19 1.26
CA ILE A 42 0.95 7.17 1.48
C ILE A 42 0.28 6.17 0.53
N ALA A 43 0.66 6.16 -0.76
CA ALA A 43 0.14 5.21 -1.73
C ALA A 43 0.48 3.75 -1.37
N LEU A 44 1.68 3.49 -0.84
CA LEU A 44 2.09 2.19 -0.35
C LEU A 44 1.21 1.75 0.83
N LEU A 45 1.03 2.60 1.84
CA LEU A 45 0.15 2.35 2.99
C LEU A 45 -1.29 2.06 2.55
N ILE A 46 -1.76 2.79 1.54
CA ILE A 46 -3.07 2.59 0.96
C ILE A 46 -3.18 1.18 0.35
N THR A 47 -2.21 0.82 -0.46
CA THR A 47 -2.22 -0.47 -1.16
C THR A 47 -2.14 -1.65 -0.18
N ILE A 48 -1.32 -1.53 0.88
CA ILE A 48 -1.23 -2.51 1.96
C ILE A 48 -2.57 -2.73 2.66
N TYR A 49 -3.28 -1.65 2.96
CA TYR A 49 -4.57 -1.72 3.63
C TYR A 49 -5.62 -2.42 2.78
N ASP A 50 -5.64 -2.17 1.47
CA ASP A 50 -6.56 -2.84 0.56
C ASP A 50 -6.24 -4.33 0.41
N SER A 51 -4.96 -4.66 0.20
CA SER A 51 -4.46 -6.05 0.21
C SER A 51 -4.85 -6.82 1.46
N SER A 52 -4.73 -6.18 2.63
CA SER A 52 -5.10 -6.75 3.92
C SER A 52 -6.59 -7.12 4.00
N LYS A 53 -7.48 -6.33 3.38
CA LYS A 53 -8.92 -6.64 3.36
C LYS A 53 -9.23 -7.82 2.45
N VAL A 54 -8.60 -7.86 1.28
CA VAL A 54 -8.79 -8.93 0.29
C VAL A 54 -8.37 -10.27 0.89
N SER A 55 -7.18 -10.34 1.47
CA SER A 55 -6.70 -11.58 2.09
C SER A 55 -7.60 -12.05 3.25
N LEU A 56 -8.06 -11.13 4.12
CA LEU A 56 -8.99 -11.48 5.20
C LEU A 56 -10.30 -12.06 4.65
N ARG A 57 -10.83 -11.50 3.56
CA ARG A 57 -12.04 -12.02 2.91
C ARG A 57 -11.84 -13.45 2.39
N ILE A 58 -10.73 -13.70 1.68
CA ILE A 58 -10.41 -15.04 1.14
C ILE A 58 -10.23 -16.05 2.28
N THR A 59 -9.48 -15.69 3.31
CA THR A 59 -9.21 -16.56 4.47
C THR A 59 -10.48 -16.89 5.27
N SER A 60 -11.47 -15.99 5.28
CA SER A 60 -12.76 -16.24 5.93
C SER A 60 -13.66 -17.22 5.17
N GLN A 61 -13.37 -17.47 3.89
CA GLN A 61 -14.11 -18.41 3.03
C GLN A 61 -13.48 -19.81 3.02
N GLU A 62 -12.24 -19.97 3.49
CA GLU A 62 -11.61 -21.29 3.62
C GLU A 62 -12.09 -22.03 4.88
N GLY A 63 -12.86 -23.12 4.71
CA GLY A 63 -13.39 -23.94 5.80
C GLY A 63 -12.35 -24.76 6.60
N ASN A 64 -11.06 -24.63 6.31
CA ASN A 64 -10.00 -25.42 6.97
C ASN A 64 -9.24 -24.60 8.03
N LEU A 65 -9.54 -24.86 9.29
CA LEU A 65 -8.98 -24.18 10.46
C LEU A 65 -7.43 -24.16 10.53
N ARG A 66 -6.75 -25.21 10.06
CA ARG A 66 -5.28 -25.28 10.09
C ARG A 66 -4.66 -24.37 9.03
N LYS A 67 -5.21 -24.36 7.82
CA LYS A 67 -4.80 -23.42 6.76
C LYS A 67 -5.11 -21.98 7.14
N GLN A 68 -6.27 -21.75 7.77
CA GLN A 68 -6.70 -20.45 8.27
C GLN A 68 -5.69 -19.86 9.29
N ARG A 69 -5.21 -20.68 10.24
CA ARG A 69 -4.23 -20.25 11.24
C ARG A 69 -2.87 -19.89 10.61
N VAL A 70 -2.38 -20.68 9.65
CA VAL A 70 -1.11 -20.38 8.94
C VAL A 70 -1.25 -19.11 8.11
N HIS A 71 -2.35 -18.95 7.38
CA HIS A 71 -2.62 -17.75 6.59
C HIS A 71 -2.73 -16.51 7.48
N TYR A 72 -3.37 -16.64 8.65
CA TYR A 72 -3.47 -15.55 9.62
C TYR A 72 -2.11 -15.10 10.16
N VAL A 73 -1.23 -16.03 10.53
CA VAL A 73 0.12 -15.71 11.01
C VAL A 73 0.96 -15.07 9.91
N PHE A 74 0.89 -15.61 8.69
CA PHE A 74 1.56 -15.01 7.53
C PHE A 74 1.07 -13.58 7.29
N MET A 75 -0.25 -13.36 7.34
CA MET A 75 -0.85 -12.04 7.19
C MET A 75 -0.48 -11.07 8.31
N LEU A 76 -0.33 -11.56 9.54
CA LEU A 76 0.14 -10.76 10.66
C LEU A 76 1.59 -10.31 10.43
N ALA A 77 2.47 -11.24 10.05
CA ALA A 77 3.88 -10.96 9.77
C ALA A 77 4.02 -9.97 8.61
N MET A 78 3.27 -10.18 7.51
CA MET A 78 3.23 -9.27 6.38
C MET A 78 2.74 -7.88 6.80
N LYS A 79 1.68 -7.78 7.62
CA LYS A 79 1.22 -6.48 8.15
C LYS A 79 2.29 -5.78 8.98
N VAL A 80 3.00 -6.50 9.84
CA VAL A 80 4.08 -5.90 10.65
C VAL A 80 5.17 -5.35 9.73
N LEU A 81 5.66 -6.15 8.77
CA LEU A 81 6.66 -5.71 7.81
C LEU A 81 6.18 -4.50 6.99
N MET A 82 4.93 -4.56 6.52
CA MET A 82 4.30 -3.52 5.71
C MET A 82 3.98 -2.24 6.49
N ILE A 83 3.86 -2.29 7.83
CA ILE A 83 3.68 -1.09 8.66
C ILE A 83 5.04 -0.54 9.10
N VAL A 84 5.98 -1.39 9.46
CA VAL A 84 7.32 -0.96 9.91
C VAL A 84 8.10 -0.34 8.75
N SER A 85 8.04 -0.90 7.54
CA SER A 85 8.85 -0.40 6.42
C SER A 85 8.53 1.05 6.03
N PRO A 86 7.27 1.50 5.91
CA PRO A 86 6.96 2.89 5.64
C PRO A 86 7.41 3.83 6.77
N PHE A 87 7.31 3.41 8.05
CA PHE A 87 7.78 4.22 9.17
C PHE A 87 9.30 4.39 9.18
N VAL A 88 10.05 3.33 8.87
CA VAL A 88 11.52 3.41 8.73
C VAL A 88 11.89 4.34 7.57
N LEU A 89 11.18 4.28 6.45
CA LEU A 89 11.41 5.16 5.31
C LEU A 89 11.05 6.62 5.61
N LEU A 90 9.96 6.87 6.34
CA LEU A 90 9.59 8.22 6.82
C LEU A 90 10.63 8.78 7.78
N PHE A 91 11.18 7.95 8.66
CA PHE A 91 12.29 8.34 9.51
C PHE A 91 13.50 8.72 8.65
N TRP A 92 13.89 7.87 7.70
CA TRP A 92 15.05 8.12 6.85
C TRP A 92 14.92 9.41 6.03
N ILE A 93 13.77 9.67 5.38
CA ILE A 93 13.53 10.89 4.58
C ILE A 93 13.66 12.18 5.41
N ASN A 94 13.41 12.13 6.72
CA ASN A 94 13.54 13.30 7.60
C ASN A 94 14.98 13.60 7.99
N TYR A 95 15.88 12.61 7.97
CA TYR A 95 17.29 12.76 8.35
C TYR A 95 18.25 12.79 7.16
N GLU A 96 17.76 12.48 5.96
CA GLU A 96 18.53 12.48 4.72
C GLU A 96 18.27 13.76 3.93
N ASP A 97 19.34 14.40 3.48
CA ASP A 97 19.29 15.59 2.62
C ASP A 97 19.81 15.31 1.20
N ASP A 98 20.34 14.11 0.94
CA ASP A 98 20.71 13.67 -0.41
C ASP A 98 19.44 13.42 -1.26
N GLU A 99 19.23 14.31 -2.22
CA GLU A 99 18.13 14.28 -3.17
C GLU A 99 18.10 12.98 -4.01
N GLU A 100 19.25 12.41 -4.35
CA GLU A 100 19.33 11.16 -5.12
C GLU A 100 18.82 9.97 -4.30
N VAL A 101 19.15 9.95 -3.00
CA VAL A 101 18.68 8.93 -2.06
C VAL A 101 17.17 9.04 -1.88
N ILE A 102 16.63 10.25 -1.70
CA ILE A 102 15.19 10.49 -1.55
C ILE A 102 14.43 10.06 -2.83
N ALA A 103 14.98 10.35 -4.01
CA ALA A 103 14.39 9.92 -5.28
C ALA A 103 14.36 8.39 -5.42
N LYS A 104 15.45 7.70 -5.03
CA LYS A 104 15.50 6.23 -5.00
C LYS A 104 14.44 5.67 -4.05
N ILE A 105 14.31 6.21 -2.84
CA ILE A 105 13.29 5.80 -1.88
C ILE A 105 11.89 5.94 -2.50
N SER A 106 11.58 7.09 -3.09
CA SER A 106 10.30 7.32 -3.77
C SER A 106 10.00 6.25 -4.82
N ASN A 107 10.98 5.95 -5.70
CA ASN A 107 10.82 4.96 -6.75
C ASN A 107 10.59 3.55 -6.20
N TYR A 108 11.41 3.13 -5.22
CA TYR A 108 11.24 1.81 -4.58
C TYR A 108 9.86 1.65 -3.94
N VAL A 109 9.39 2.68 -3.25
CA VAL A 109 8.08 2.68 -2.61
C VAL A 109 6.96 2.59 -3.65
N THR A 110 7.06 3.32 -4.76
CA THR A 110 6.09 3.25 -5.86
C THR A 110 6.07 1.85 -6.49
N PHE A 111 7.22 1.25 -6.78
CA PHE A 111 7.28 -0.12 -7.31
C PHE A 111 6.74 -1.15 -6.34
N ALA A 112 7.01 -1.01 -5.04
CA ALA A 112 6.45 -1.86 -4.01
C ALA A 112 4.93 -1.75 -3.96
N ALA A 113 4.37 -0.53 -4.04
CA ALA A 113 2.93 -0.32 -4.09
C ALA A 113 2.31 -1.02 -5.32
N ILE A 114 2.87 -0.82 -6.51
CA ILE A 114 2.43 -1.50 -7.75
C ILE A 114 2.48 -3.03 -7.59
N GLY A 115 3.57 -3.57 -7.04
CA GLY A 115 3.72 -5.00 -6.80
C GLY A 115 2.64 -5.57 -5.87
N ILE A 116 2.29 -4.83 -4.81
CA ILE A 116 1.21 -5.24 -3.90
C ILE A 116 -0.14 -5.22 -4.63
N VAL A 117 -0.44 -4.22 -5.48
CA VAL A 117 -1.69 -4.20 -6.28
C VAL A 117 -1.81 -5.47 -7.12
N PHE A 118 -0.76 -5.83 -7.87
CA PHE A 118 -0.77 -7.03 -8.70
C PHE A 118 -0.89 -8.33 -7.88
N PHE A 119 -0.19 -8.40 -6.74
CA PHE A 119 -0.29 -9.53 -5.83
C PHE A 119 -1.72 -9.69 -5.29
N THR A 120 -2.33 -8.59 -4.81
CA THR A 120 -3.70 -8.55 -4.33
C THR A 120 -4.68 -8.99 -5.41
N ARG A 121 -4.53 -8.49 -6.64
CA ARG A 121 -5.37 -8.89 -7.76
C ARG A 121 -5.24 -10.37 -8.09
N GLY A 122 -4.01 -10.92 -8.05
CA GLY A 122 -3.77 -12.35 -8.21
C GLY A 122 -4.45 -13.20 -7.14
N MET A 123 -4.49 -12.73 -5.89
CA MET A 123 -5.22 -13.41 -4.81
C MET A 123 -6.73 -13.40 -5.04
N GLU A 124 -7.30 -12.26 -5.46
CA GLU A 124 -8.73 -12.16 -5.78
C GLU A 124 -9.14 -13.16 -6.86
N LEU A 125 -8.38 -13.23 -7.95
CA LEU A 125 -8.66 -14.14 -9.06
C LEU A 125 -8.64 -15.62 -8.63
N LYS A 126 -7.69 -16.00 -7.75
CA LYS A 126 -7.64 -17.35 -7.18
C LYS A 126 -8.81 -17.63 -6.23
N GLY A 127 -9.14 -16.70 -5.34
CA GLY A 127 -10.25 -16.84 -4.40
C GLY A 127 -11.62 -16.96 -5.09
N VAL A 128 -11.84 -16.22 -6.17
CA VAL A 128 -13.06 -16.36 -7.00
C VAL A 128 -13.12 -17.74 -7.63
N SER A 129 -12.00 -18.25 -8.17
CA SER A 129 -11.95 -19.59 -8.79
C SER A 129 -12.24 -20.74 -7.81
N SER A 130 -11.85 -20.61 -6.54
CA SER A 130 -12.11 -21.62 -5.51
C SER A 130 -13.54 -21.62 -4.98
N THR A 131 -14.31 -20.55 -5.23
CA THR A 131 -15.72 -20.45 -4.79
C THR A 131 -16.69 -20.99 -5.85
N GLN A 132 -16.21 -21.27 -7.07
CA GLN A 132 -16.99 -21.84 -8.18
C GLN A 132 -16.79 -23.36 -8.38
N LYS A 133 -15.97 -24.01 -7.54
CA LYS A 133 -15.80 -25.46 -7.50
C LYS A 133 -16.49 -26.03 -6.26
#